data_AF-A0A0J8UAY0-F1
#
_entry.id   AF-A0A0J8UAY0-F1
#
_cell.length_a   1.000
_cell.length_b   1.000
_cell.length_c   1.000
_cell.angle_alpha   90.00
_cell.angle_beta   90.00
_cell.angle_gamma   90.00
#
_symmetry.space_group_name_H-M   'P 1'
#
loop_
_entity.id
_entity.type
_entity.pdbx_description
1 polymer ?
#
loop_
_entity_poly.entity_id
_entity_poly.type
_entity_poly.pdbx_seq_one_letter_code
_entity_poly.pdbx_strand_id
1 'polypeptide(L)'
;MYDLEDLAGLFEHGIPDQTTTNTIFGDILDRYGVNLQLVWEQLVENVGFDGGPEVVVVDEGVAYRIAEPARAWIFGETEQDPGAPSEWRGTRADFDPSRLIGDGEHNLAREDV
;
A
#
# COMPACT_ATOMS: atom_id res chain seq x y z
N MET A 1 -1.31 13.17 15.24
CA MET A 1 -2.38 12.93 14.26
C MET A 1 -1.64 13.01 12.94
N TYR A 2 -1.37 11.87 12.35
CA TYR A 2 -0.60 11.78 11.11
C TYR A 2 -1.57 12.01 9.95
N ASP A 3 -1.19 12.80 8.97
CA ASP A 3 -2.01 13.16 7.81
C ASP A 3 -1.52 12.40 6.56
N LEU A 4 -2.32 12.36 5.49
CA LEU A 4 -1.94 11.79 4.20
C LEU A 4 -0.70 12.47 3.61
N GLU A 5 -0.48 13.74 3.93
CA GLU A 5 0.75 14.48 3.59
C GLU A 5 2.01 13.83 4.20
N ASP A 6 1.90 13.17 5.37
CA ASP A 6 3.02 12.45 5.98
C ASP A 6 3.38 11.21 5.15
N LEU A 7 2.41 10.58 4.47
CA LEU A 7 2.67 9.41 3.63
C LEU A 7 3.49 9.79 2.40
N ALA A 8 3.13 10.86 1.69
CA ALA A 8 3.88 11.36 0.53
C ALA A 8 5.37 11.63 0.86
N GLY A 9 5.63 12.33 1.96
CA GLY A 9 6.99 12.63 2.44
C GLY A 9 7.76 11.40 2.92
N LEU A 10 7.07 10.36 3.41
CA LEU A 10 7.69 9.10 3.81
C LEU A 10 8.25 8.31 2.61
N PHE A 11 7.56 8.32 1.47
CA PHE A 11 8.03 7.64 0.25
C PHE A 11 9.16 8.41 -0.47
N GLU A 12 9.22 9.74 -0.31
CA GLU A 12 10.27 10.56 -0.92
C GLU A 12 11.64 10.45 -0.21
N HIS A 13 11.65 10.04 1.07
CA HIS A 13 12.85 10.03 1.92
C HIS A 13 13.37 8.65 2.36
N GLY A 14 12.68 7.55 2.06
CA GLY A 14 13.16 6.19 2.34
C GLY A 14 12.06 5.23 2.77
N ILE A 15 12.44 4.20 3.55
CA ILE A 15 11.47 3.25 4.13
C ILE A 15 10.63 4.02 5.16
N PRO A 16 9.30 4.14 4.98
CA PRO A 16 8.44 4.71 5.99
C PRO A 16 8.60 3.96 7.32
N ASP A 17 8.58 4.66 8.46
CA ASP A 17 8.56 3.94 9.73
C ASP A 17 7.26 3.15 9.86
N GLN A 18 7.38 1.92 10.36
CA GLN A 18 6.28 0.96 10.46
C GLN A 18 5.06 1.53 11.18
N THR A 19 5.27 2.35 12.20
CA THR A 19 4.18 2.85 13.05
C THR A 19 3.31 3.83 12.27
N THR A 20 3.93 4.74 11.53
CA THR A 20 3.20 5.74 10.74
C THR A 20 2.45 5.09 9.58
N THR A 21 3.08 4.17 8.83
CA THR A 21 2.39 3.45 7.73
C THR A 21 1.18 2.68 8.21
N ASN A 22 1.33 1.93 9.32
CA ASN A 22 0.23 1.13 9.85
C ASN A 22 -0.91 1.99 10.41
N THR A 23 -0.58 3.15 11.00
CA THR A 23 -1.59 4.10 11.45
C THR A 23 -2.44 4.58 10.26
N ILE A 24 -1.78 4.98 9.17
CA ILE A 24 -2.48 5.52 8.00
C ILE A 24 -3.27 4.43 7.26
N PHE A 25 -2.71 3.22 7.10
CA PHE A 25 -3.42 2.11 6.48
C PHE A 25 -4.58 1.60 7.34
N GLY A 26 -4.42 1.60 8.66
CA GLY A 26 -5.50 1.31 9.61
C GLY A 26 -6.65 2.31 9.47
N ASP A 27 -6.34 3.60 9.41
CA ASP A 27 -7.36 4.65 9.20
C ASP A 27 -8.09 4.48 7.85
N ILE A 28 -7.37 4.10 6.79
CA ILE A 28 -7.98 3.81 5.49
C ILE A 28 -8.88 2.57 5.54
N LEU A 29 -8.44 1.52 6.21
CA LEU A 29 -9.24 0.31 6.41
C LEU A 29 -10.52 0.63 7.20
N ASP A 30 -10.41 1.36 8.30
CA ASP A 30 -11.54 1.72 9.15
C ASP A 30 -12.55 2.63 8.43
N ARG A 31 -12.06 3.57 7.63
CA ARG A 31 -12.91 4.58 6.96
C ARG A 31 -13.51 4.08 5.65
N TYR A 32 -12.76 3.32 4.87
CA TYR A 32 -13.13 2.95 3.51
C TYR A 32 -13.34 1.44 3.32
N GLY A 33 -12.97 0.61 4.31
CA GLY A 33 -13.00 -0.85 4.17
C GLY A 33 -11.94 -1.37 3.21
N VAL A 34 -10.89 -0.59 2.93
CA VAL A 34 -9.82 -0.94 1.98
C VAL A 34 -8.60 -1.39 2.77
N ASN A 35 -8.21 -2.65 2.60
CA ASN A 35 -6.97 -3.17 3.17
C ASN A 35 -5.81 -2.85 2.24
N LEU A 36 -4.86 -2.04 2.71
CA LEU A 36 -3.65 -1.67 1.99
C LEU A 36 -2.43 -2.38 2.59
N GLN A 37 -1.49 -2.76 1.73
CA GLN A 37 -0.22 -3.34 2.14
C GLN A 37 0.94 -2.71 1.38
N LEU A 38 2.06 -2.52 2.07
CA LEU A 38 3.31 -2.04 1.50
C LEU A 38 4.19 -3.24 1.12
N VAL A 39 4.62 -3.31 -0.13
CA VAL A 39 5.47 -4.38 -0.65
C VAL A 39 6.75 -3.82 -1.24
N TRP A 40 7.89 -4.48 -1.01
CA TRP A 40 9.18 -4.09 -1.58
C TRP A 40 9.57 -5.03 -2.71
N GLU A 41 10.18 -4.52 -3.79
CA GLU A 41 10.61 -5.31 -4.96
C GLU A 41 11.39 -6.58 -4.58
N GLN A 42 12.25 -6.50 -3.55
CA GLN A 42 13.07 -7.62 -3.07
C GLN A 42 12.25 -8.85 -2.61
N LEU A 43 10.97 -8.66 -2.29
CA LEU A 43 10.07 -9.72 -1.82
C LEU A 43 9.10 -10.19 -2.89
N VAL A 44 9.09 -9.51 -4.05
CA VAL A 44 8.17 -9.79 -5.14
C VAL A 44 8.95 -9.82 -6.45
N GLU A 45 9.85 -10.80 -6.55
CA GLU A 45 10.53 -11.11 -7.81
C GLU A 45 9.48 -11.30 -8.93
N ASN A 46 9.65 -10.60 -10.05
CA ASN A 46 8.83 -10.67 -11.27
C ASN A 46 7.52 -9.87 -11.30
N VAL A 47 7.22 -8.99 -10.34
CA VAL A 47 5.96 -8.19 -10.40
C VAL A 47 6.12 -6.88 -11.19
N GLY A 48 7.32 -6.60 -11.72
CA GLY A 48 7.55 -5.43 -12.58
C GLY A 48 7.33 -4.11 -11.84
N PHE A 49 7.78 -4.03 -10.60
CA PHE A 49 7.87 -2.78 -9.84
C PHE A 49 9.27 -2.17 -10.08
N ASP A 50 9.35 -0.87 -10.36
CA ASP A 50 10.57 -0.17 -10.80
C ASP A 50 11.59 0.09 -9.65
N GLY A 51 11.83 -0.90 -8.79
CA GLY A 51 12.87 -0.81 -7.76
C GLY A 51 12.47 -0.15 -6.43
N GLY A 52 11.23 0.30 -6.30
CA GLY A 52 10.71 0.99 -5.11
C GLY A 52 9.70 0.16 -4.30
N PRO A 53 9.31 0.65 -3.12
CA PRO A 53 8.16 0.14 -2.40
C PRO A 53 6.87 0.48 -3.15
N GLU A 54 5.98 -0.50 -3.29
CA GLU A 54 4.65 -0.34 -3.89
C GLU A 54 3.58 -0.53 -2.81
N VAL A 55 2.48 0.23 -2.90
CA VAL A 55 1.28 -0.04 -2.10
C VAL A 55 0.27 -0.81 -2.95
N VAL A 56 -0.31 -1.87 -2.40
CA VAL A 56 -1.31 -2.71 -3.05
C VAL A 56 -2.59 -2.78 -2.23
N VAL A 57 -3.73 -2.97 -2.90
CA VAL A 57 -4.99 -3.35 -2.25
C VAL A 57 -5.00 -4.86 -2.07
N VAL A 58 -5.34 -5.35 -0.88
CA VAL A 58 -5.56 -6.77 -0.62
C VAL A 58 -7.03 -7.03 -0.37
N ASP A 59 -7.61 -7.89 -1.18
CA ASP A 59 -9.02 -8.23 -1.11
C ASP A 59 -9.21 -9.73 -1.34
N GLU A 60 -9.93 -10.39 -0.44
CA GLU A 60 -10.16 -11.85 -0.45
C GLU A 60 -8.89 -12.70 -0.68
N GLY A 61 -7.74 -12.25 -0.17
CA GLY A 61 -6.45 -12.94 -0.32
C GLY A 61 -5.77 -12.72 -1.69
N VAL A 62 -6.25 -11.77 -2.49
CA VAL A 62 -5.67 -11.38 -3.77
C VAL A 62 -5.14 -9.95 -3.66
N ALA A 63 -3.91 -9.73 -4.14
CA ALA A 63 -3.32 -8.40 -4.23
C ALA A 63 -3.64 -7.75 -5.59
N TYR A 64 -3.91 -6.45 -5.56
CA TYR A 64 -4.16 -5.60 -6.72
C TYR A 64 -3.30 -4.35 -6.63
N ARG A 65 -2.73 -3.92 -7.75
CA ARG A 65 -2.17 -2.57 -7.87
C ARG A 65 -3.28 -1.55 -7.65
N ILE A 66 -2.96 -0.45 -6.98
CA ILE A 66 -3.92 0.63 -6.77
C ILE A 66 -4.20 1.33 -8.10
N ALA A 67 -5.47 1.52 -8.44
CA ALA A 67 -5.89 2.25 -9.62
C ALA A 67 -5.78 3.78 -9.41
N GLU A 68 -5.57 4.52 -10.48
CA GLU A 68 -5.82 5.96 -10.47
C GLU A 68 -7.33 6.24 -10.44
N PRO A 69 -7.83 7.27 -9.72
CA PRO A 69 -7.07 8.34 -9.05
C PRO A 69 -6.65 8.02 -7.60
N ALA A 70 -7.06 6.87 -7.05
CA ALA A 70 -6.80 6.52 -5.66
C ALA A 70 -5.30 6.45 -5.33
N ARG A 71 -4.48 5.97 -6.26
CA ARG A 71 -3.02 5.97 -6.12
C ARG A 71 -2.49 7.40 -5.89
N ALA A 72 -2.74 8.32 -6.83
CA ALA A 72 -2.29 9.70 -6.69
C ALA A 72 -2.77 10.35 -5.39
N TRP A 73 -3.99 10.05 -4.93
CA TRP A 73 -4.51 10.58 -3.67
C TRP A 73 -3.79 10.02 -2.43
N ILE A 74 -3.56 8.70 -2.37
CA ILE A 74 -2.84 8.05 -1.26
C ILE A 74 -1.42 8.60 -1.11
N PHE A 75 -0.76 8.88 -2.23
CA PHE A 75 0.59 9.43 -2.26
C PHE A 75 0.63 10.97 -2.20
N GLY A 76 -0.50 11.64 -1.96
CA GLY A 76 -0.55 13.10 -1.87
C GLY A 76 -0.20 13.84 -3.16
N GLU A 77 -0.17 13.14 -4.30
CA GLU A 77 0.08 13.72 -5.62
C GLU A 77 -1.13 14.55 -6.11
N THR A 78 -2.32 14.33 -5.52
CA THR A 78 -3.54 15.08 -5.82
C THR A 78 -4.46 15.20 -4.59
N GLU A 79 -5.19 16.32 -4.50
CA GLU A 79 -6.28 16.51 -3.52
C GLU A 79 -7.64 16.02 -4.05
N GLN A 80 -7.69 15.52 -5.30
CA GLN A 80 -8.92 14.99 -5.87
C GLN A 80 -9.39 13.76 -5.10
N ASP A 81 -10.70 13.65 -4.90
CA ASP A 81 -11.31 12.50 -4.24
C ASP A 81 -10.90 11.19 -4.96
N PRO A 82 -10.45 10.17 -4.22
CA PRO A 82 -9.97 8.90 -4.79
C PRO A 82 -11.06 8.06 -5.45
N GLY A 83 -12.33 8.46 -5.35
CA GLY A 83 -13.48 7.72 -5.87
C GLY A 83 -13.95 6.63 -4.91
N ALA A 84 -14.89 5.79 -5.37
CA ALA A 84 -15.47 4.78 -4.51
C ALA A 84 -14.43 3.68 -4.18
N PRO A 85 -14.38 3.15 -2.95
CA PRO A 85 -13.44 2.09 -2.54
C PRO A 85 -13.41 0.88 -3.49
N SER A 86 -14.54 0.52 -4.10
CA SER A 86 -14.63 -0.58 -5.05
C SER A 86 -13.83 -0.37 -6.34
N GLU A 87 -13.50 0.89 -6.66
CA GLU A 87 -12.77 1.33 -7.85
C GLU A 87 -11.25 1.39 -7.62
N TRP A 88 -10.79 1.29 -6.37
CA TRP A 88 -9.36 1.42 -6.04
C TRP A 88 -8.55 0.19 -6.49
N ARG A 89 -9.21 -0.93 -6.77
CA ARG A 89 -8.58 -2.16 -7.29
C ARG A 89 -8.31 -2.00 -8.78
N GLY A 90 -7.02 -1.91 -9.12
CA GLY A 90 -6.55 -1.89 -10.49
C GLY A 90 -6.19 -3.29 -11.01
N THR A 91 -5.01 -3.39 -11.62
CA THR A 91 -4.53 -4.66 -12.18
C THR A 91 -4.13 -5.61 -11.06
N ARG A 92 -4.53 -6.88 -11.16
CA ARG A 92 -4.10 -7.93 -10.22
C ARG A 92 -2.56 -8.00 -10.18
N ALA A 93 -2.01 -8.03 -8.98
CA ALA A 93 -0.58 -8.23 -8.76
C ALA A 93 -0.28 -9.73 -8.78
N ASP A 94 0.81 -10.13 -9.45
CA ASP A 94 1.20 -11.54 -9.60
C ASP A 94 2.06 -12.01 -8.42
N PHE A 95 1.47 -11.96 -7.22
CA PHE A 95 2.07 -12.54 -6.02
C PHE A 95 1.01 -12.98 -5.02
N ASP A 96 1.43 -13.82 -4.08
CA ASP A 96 0.59 -14.30 -2.99
C ASP A 96 0.80 -13.43 -1.74
N PRO A 97 -0.17 -12.59 -1.34
CA PRO A 97 -0.04 -11.71 -0.18
C PRO A 97 0.06 -12.48 1.14
N SER A 98 -0.35 -13.76 1.20
CA SER A 98 -0.19 -14.59 2.40
C SER A 98 1.28 -14.96 2.70
N ARG A 99 2.18 -14.75 1.72
CA ARG A 99 3.62 -14.97 1.88
C ARG A 99 4.34 -13.78 2.50
N LEU A 100 3.66 -12.65 2.66
CA LEU A 100 4.21 -11.47 3.31
C LEU A 100 4.21 -11.69 4.83
N ILE A 101 5.33 -11.35 5.48
CA ILE A 101 5.46 -11.44 6.93
C ILE A 101 4.84 -10.17 7.54
N GLY A 102 3.81 -10.36 8.35
CA GLY A 102 3.00 -9.32 9.01
C GLY A 102 1.66 -9.92 9.43
N ASP A 103 0.93 -9.28 10.34
CA ASP A 103 -0.39 -9.76 10.82
C ASP A 103 -1.55 -9.40 9.87
N GLY A 104 -1.24 -9.05 8.62
CA GLY A 104 -2.23 -8.64 7.62
C GLY A 104 -2.68 -7.17 7.74
N GLU A 105 -2.38 -6.52 8.87
CA GLU A 105 -2.60 -5.08 9.14
C GLU A 105 -1.26 -4.30 9.14
N HIS A 106 -0.14 -4.95 9.50
CA HIS A 106 1.17 -4.33 9.72
C HIS A 106 2.25 -4.84 8.76
N ASN A 107 2.13 -4.62 7.45
CA ASN A 107 3.06 -5.19 6.47
C ASN A 107 4.21 -4.24 6.12
N LEU A 108 5.28 -4.32 6.91
CA LEU A 108 6.64 -4.20 6.38
C LEU A 108 7.14 -5.61 6.14
N ALA A 109 6.93 -6.14 4.95
CA ALA A 109 7.60 -7.36 4.59
C ALA A 109 9.09 -7.02 4.44
N ARG A 110 9.94 -7.66 5.24
CA ARG A 110 11.40 -7.68 5.11
C ARG A 110 11.79 -9.15 5.01
N GLU A 111 12.62 -9.50 4.03
CA GLU A 111 13.21 -10.84 3.99
C GLU A 111 14.13 -10.97 5.21
N ASP A 112 13.91 -12.01 6.01
CA ASP A 112 14.80 -12.33 7.13
C ASP A 112 16.12 -12.83 6.52
N VAL A 113 17.14 -11.97 6.52
CA VAL A 113 18.54 -12.31 6.18
C VAL A 113 19.35 -12.55 7.44
#